data_AF-A0A1Q7JWQ7-F1
#
_entry.id   AF-A0A1Q7JWQ7-F1
#
_cell.length_a   1.000
_cell.length_b   1.000
_cell.length_c   1.000
_cell.angle_alpha   90.00
_cell.angle_beta   90.00
_cell.angle_gamma   90.00
#
_symmetry.space_group_name_H-M   'P 1'
#
loop_
_entity.id
_entity.type
_entity.pdbx_description
1 polymer ?
#
loop_
_entity_poly.entity_id
_entity_poly.type
_entity_poly.pdbx_seq_one_letter_code
_entity_poly.pdbx_strand_id
1 'polypeptide(L)'
;MFLAHGGYAPPERMQGRKLFIVTRDDANDAGLRLPRIRKQYDATPGPKELVILEGSAHAQFVFQTDQGPRLMREILRFLTAR
;
A
#
# COMPACT_ATOMS: atom_id res chain seq x y z
N MET A 1 -4.55 4.34 -9.35
CA MET A 1 -3.92 3.49 -8.32
C MET A 1 -2.60 4.13 -7.95
N PHE A 2 -2.37 4.41 -6.67
CA PHE A 2 -1.13 5.05 -6.21
C PHE A 2 -0.25 3.96 -5.57
N LEU A 3 0.82 3.56 -6.25
CA LEU A 3 1.85 2.67 -5.72
C LEU A 3 3.01 3.54 -5.23
N ALA A 4 2.96 3.98 -3.98
CA ALA A 4 3.92 4.94 -3.46
C ALA A 4 5.18 4.25 -2.91
N HIS A 5 6.30 4.39 -3.61
CA HIS A 5 7.63 4.42 -2.98
C HIS A 5 7.98 5.87 -2.68
N GLY A 6 7.66 6.32 -1.46
CA GLY A 6 8.23 7.55 -0.86
C GLY A 6 8.19 8.81 -1.74
N GLY A 7 7.05 9.51 -1.76
CA GLY A 7 6.91 10.84 -2.37
C GLY A 7 5.60 11.48 -1.93
N TYR A 8 5.68 12.32 -0.89
CA TYR A 8 4.55 12.76 -0.09
C TYR A 8 3.84 13.96 -0.72
N ALA A 9 2.77 13.73 -1.49
CA ALA A 9 1.65 14.67 -1.37
C ALA A 9 1.16 14.58 0.09
N PRO A 10 0.83 15.71 0.76
CA PRO A 10 0.27 15.65 2.10
C PRO A 10 -0.92 14.68 2.11
N PRO A 11 -0.92 13.62 2.94
CA PRO A 11 -1.96 12.59 2.90
C PRO A 11 -3.37 13.19 3.01
N GLU A 12 -3.49 14.29 3.74
CA GLU A 12 -4.69 15.11 3.97
C GLU A 12 -5.25 15.73 2.67
N ARG A 13 -4.41 15.90 1.65
CA ARG A 13 -4.78 16.50 0.36
C ARG A 13 -5.02 15.47 -0.73
N MET A 14 -4.86 14.17 -0.44
CA MET A 14 -5.12 13.12 -1.43
C MET A 14 -6.62 13.02 -1.72
N GLN A 15 -6.99 13.15 -3.00
CA GLN A 15 -8.38 13.05 -3.48
C GLN A 15 -8.67 11.68 -4.11
N GLY A 16 -9.95 11.38 -4.32
CA GLY A 16 -10.40 10.14 -4.95
C GLY A 16 -10.35 8.92 -4.02
N ARG A 17 -10.51 7.72 -4.58
CA ARG A 17 -10.35 6.46 -3.85
C ARG A 17 -8.88 6.09 -3.76
N LYS A 18 -8.43 5.59 -2.61
CA LYS A 18 -7.04 5.17 -2.39
C LYS A 18 -6.96 3.73 -1.91
N LEU A 19 -5.98 3.00 -2.43
CA LEU A 19 -5.60 1.68 -1.96
C LEU A 19 -4.15 1.75 -1.50
N PHE A 20 -3.92 1.45 -0.23
CA PHE A 20 -2.60 1.29 0.37
C PHE A 20 -2.29 -0.21 0.44
N ILE A 21 -1.09 -0.59 -0.01
CA ILE A 21 -0.63 -1.99 0.03
C ILE A 21 0.79 -2.02 0.59
N VAL A 22 1.04 -2.92 1.53
CA VAL A 22 2.35 -3.11 2.16
C VAL A 22 2.51 -4.58 2.56
N THR A 23 3.72 -5.13 2.52
CA THR A 23 3.99 -6.44 3.13
C THR A 23 4.33 -6.26 4.61
N ARG A 24 3.92 -7.22 5.45
CA ARG A 24 4.02 -7.14 6.91
C ARG A 24 5.41 -6.75 7.40
N ASP A 25 6.44 -7.33 6.78
CA ASP A 25 7.83 -7.21 7.20
C ASP A 25 8.68 -6.40 6.21
N ASP A 26 8.08 -5.57 5.34
CA ASP A 26 8.81 -4.63 4.48
C ASP A 26 9.60 -3.65 5.35
N ALA A 27 10.93 -3.74 5.30
CA ALA A 27 11.85 -2.95 6.09
C ALA A 27 12.96 -2.33 5.23
N ASN A 28 13.50 -1.22 5.72
CA ASN A 28 14.75 -0.61 5.22
C ASN A 28 15.60 -0.11 6.40
N ASP A 29 16.65 0.65 6.14
CA ASP A 29 17.52 1.24 7.17
C ASP A 29 16.77 2.09 8.21
N ALA A 30 15.56 2.54 7.88
CA ALA A 30 14.70 3.30 8.77
C ALA A 30 13.67 2.43 9.53
N GLY A 31 13.79 1.10 9.47
CA GLY A 31 12.91 0.12 10.10
C GLY A 31 11.73 -0.33 9.24
N LEU A 32 10.73 -0.96 9.88
CA LEU A 32 9.50 -1.40 9.22
C LEU A 32 8.74 -0.23 8.58
N ARG A 33 8.24 -0.43 7.36
CA ARG A 33 7.44 0.56 6.65
C ARG A 33 5.98 0.59 7.11
N LEU A 34 5.45 -0.54 7.58
CA LEU A 34 4.05 -0.68 7.98
C LEU A 34 3.60 0.40 8.99
N PRO A 35 4.33 0.71 10.08
CA PRO A 35 3.93 1.78 10.99
C PRO A 35 3.81 3.17 10.34
N ARG A 36 4.71 3.50 9.40
CA ARG A 36 4.68 4.78 8.68
C ARG A 36 3.53 4.84 7.68
N ILE A 37 3.29 3.74 6.96
CA ILE A 37 2.18 3.62 6.02
C ILE A 37 0.83 3.68 6.76
N ARG A 38 0.73 3.08 7.95
CA ARG A 38 -0.45 3.17 8.81
C ARG A 38 -0.75 4.62 9.19
N LYS A 39 0.25 5.39 9.64
CA LYS A 39 0.09 6.81 9.95
C LYS A 39 -0.39 7.63 8.74
N GLN A 40 0.16 7.37 7.55
CA GLN A 40 -0.29 8.02 6.31
C GLN A 40 -1.72 7.63 5.95
N TYR A 41 -2.05 6.34 6.05
CA TYR A 41 -3.40 5.84 5.84
C TYR A 41 -4.38 6.56 6.77
N ASP A 42 -4.08 6.66 8.06
CA ASP A 42 -4.94 7.31 9.06
C ASP A 42 -5.19 8.79 8.73
N ALA A 43 -4.15 9.52 8.33
CA ALA A 43 -4.23 10.94 7.95
C ALA A 43 -4.91 11.20 6.59
N THR A 44 -5.04 10.18 5.73
CA THR A 44 -5.63 10.34 4.39
C THR A 44 -7.17 10.43 4.45
N PRO A 45 -7.84 11.35 3.74
CA PRO A 45 -9.30 11.37 3.69
C PRO A 45 -9.86 10.16 2.92
N GLY A 46 -11.03 9.69 3.37
CA GLY A 46 -11.76 8.62 2.68
C GLY A 46 -12.28 9.05 1.29
N PRO A 47 -12.69 8.09 0.44
CA PRO A 47 -12.64 6.63 0.66
C PRO A 47 -11.22 6.05 0.49
N LYS A 48 -10.82 5.16 1.41
CA LYS A 48 -9.47 4.56 1.48
C LYS A 48 -9.52 3.12 1.99
N GLU A 49 -8.58 2.30 1.53
CA GLU A 49 -8.41 0.90 1.97
C GLU A 49 -6.94 0.60 2.25
N LEU A 50 -6.67 -0.30 3.17
CA LEU A 50 -5.32 -0.78 3.50
C LEU A 50 -5.28 -2.31 3.46
N VAL A 51 -4.41 -2.86 2.60
CA VAL A 51 -4.13 -4.28 2.48
C VAL A 51 -2.74 -4.57 3.02
N ILE A 52 -2.66 -5.54 3.92
CA ILE A 52 -1.39 -6.07 4.42
C ILE A 52 -1.18 -7.46 3.79
N LEU A 53 -0.11 -7.60 3.03
CA LEU A 53 0.35 -8.86 2.46
C LEU A 53 1.36 -9.50 3.41
N GLU A 54 1.52 -10.82 3.34
CA GLU A 54 2.54 -11.51 4.14
C GLU A 54 3.93 -11.38 3.51
N GLY A 55 4.98 -11.51 4.32
CA GLY A 55 6.38 -11.44 3.87
C GLY A 55 7.03 -10.06 3.97
N SER A 56 8.27 -9.98 3.46
CA SER A 56 9.18 -8.84 3.63
C SER A 56 9.55 -8.11 2.34
N ALA A 57 9.00 -8.54 1.19
CA ALA A 57 9.35 -7.99 -0.10
C ALA A 57 8.89 -6.53 -0.22
N HIS A 58 9.82 -5.65 -0.62
CA HIS A 58 9.46 -4.27 -0.92
C HIS A 58 8.47 -4.21 -2.08
N ALA A 59 7.57 -3.20 -2.12
CA ALA A 59 6.38 -3.22 -2.99
C ALA A 59 6.67 -3.44 -4.49
N GLN A 60 7.84 -3.06 -5.00
CA GLN A 60 8.26 -3.32 -6.39
C GLN A 60 8.63 -4.79 -6.68
N PHE A 61 8.96 -5.57 -5.65
CA PHE A 61 9.36 -6.97 -5.75
C PHE A 61 8.24 -7.95 -5.38
N VAL A 62 7.10 -7.47 -4.88
CA VAL A 62 5.99 -8.35 -4.43
C VAL A 62 5.43 -9.21 -5.57
N PHE A 63 5.45 -8.74 -6.82
CA PHE A 63 5.02 -9.55 -7.97
C PHE A 63 5.88 -10.80 -8.20
N GLN A 64 7.11 -10.83 -7.67
CA GLN A 64 8.04 -11.95 -7.80
C GLN A 64 7.93 -12.94 -6.63
N THR A 65 7.03 -12.70 -5.66
CA THR A 65 6.80 -13.60 -4.52
C THR A 65 5.50 -14.40 -4.70
N ASP A 66 5.26 -15.31 -3.76
CA ASP A 66 4.00 -16.03 -3.61
C ASP A 66 2.78 -15.11 -3.37
N GLN A 67 3.00 -13.86 -2.93
CA GLN A 67 1.95 -12.85 -2.78
C GLN A 67 1.60 -12.11 -4.08
N GLY A 68 2.38 -12.26 -5.15
CA GLY A 68 2.12 -11.59 -6.44
C GLY A 68 0.69 -11.80 -6.98
N PRO A 69 0.15 -13.03 -7.00
CA PRO A 69 -1.24 -13.28 -7.37
C PRO A 69 -2.27 -12.59 -6.47
N ARG A 70 -1.98 -12.48 -5.17
CA ARG A 70 -2.86 -11.77 -4.22
C ARG A 70 -2.82 -10.27 -4.45
N LEU A 71 -1.63 -9.70 -4.65
CA LEU A 71 -1.46 -8.29 -5.00
C LEU A 71 -2.30 -7.95 -6.24
N MET A 72 -2.17 -8.72 -7.33
CA MET A 72 -2.93 -8.48 -8.56
C MET A 72 -4.46 -8.49 -8.34
N ARG A 73 -4.96 -9.47 -7.57
CA ARG A 73 -6.39 -9.58 -7.26
C ARG A 73 -6.92 -8.37 -6.48
N GLU A 74 -6.18 -7.87 -5.50
CA GLU A 74 -6.58 -6.69 -4.73
C GLU A 74 -6.59 -5.41 -5.58
N ILE A 75 -5.62 -5.28 -6.48
CA ILE A 75 -5.56 -4.18 -7.45
C ILE A 75 -6.80 -4.20 -8.35
N LEU A 76 -7.08 -5.35 -8.97
CA LEU A 76 -8.22 -5.49 -9.87
C LEU A 76 -9.52 -5.24 -9.13
N ARG A 77 -9.72 -5.85 -7.95
CA ARG A 77 -10.90 -5.62 -7.11
C ARG A 77 -11.13 -4.13 -6.86
N PHE A 78 -10.08 -3.41 -6.45
CA PHE A 78 -10.19 -1.99 -6.16
C PHE A 78 -10.47 -1.13 -7.39
N LEU A 79 -9.93 -1.48 -8.55
CA LEU A 79 -10.15 -0.76 -9.80
C LEU A 79 -11.54 -1.03 -10.39
N THR A 80 -12.06 -2.25 -10.24
CA THR A 80 -13.35 -2.65 -10.82
C THR A 80 -14.53 -2.41 -9.88
N ALA A 81 -14.29 -2.25 -8.57
CA ALA A 81 -15.30 -1.75 -7.66
C ALA A 81 -15.79 -0.38 -8.17
N ARG A 82 -17.11 -0.19 -8.27
CA ARG A 82 -17.71 1.08 -8.68
C ARG A 82 -17.80 2.02 -7.48
#